data_AF-A0A662PZP3-F1
#
_entry.id   AF-A0A662PZP3-F1
#
_cell.length_a   1.000
_cell.length_b   1.000
_cell.length_c   1.000
_cell.angle_alpha   90.00
_cell.angle_beta   90.00
_cell.angle_gamma   90.00
#
_symmetry.space_group_name_H-M   'P 1'
#
loop_
_entity.id
_entity.type
_entity.pdbx_description
1 polymer ?
#
loop_
_entity_poly.entity_id
_entity_poly.type
_entity_poly.pdbx_seq_one_letter_code
_entity_poly.pdbx_strand_id
1 'polypeptide(L)'
;MLKALSHQKLSYTELAKAIGLKRDKDAGKFSYHLKKLLSSGLIEVDSSSGKYALSHRGVKVLSLLERMEEELSDKTLMIVRRSDQTIEPFDKNKIAEALMKEAKLPPKLAKEIALIAEKKLLDLKIDYLTAPLIRELVNSILLDMGLEKYRHKLTRIGMP
;
A
#
# COMPACT_ATOMS: atom_id res chain seq x y z
N MET A 1 -1.93 3.02 -12.54
CA MET A 1 -1.79 2.34 -13.86
C MET A 1 -0.35 2.32 -14.32
N LEU A 2 0.33 3.47 -14.48
CA LEU A 2 1.73 3.51 -14.94
C LEU A 2 2.68 2.69 -14.03
N LYS A 3 2.62 2.87 -12.70
CA LYS A 3 3.37 2.06 -11.71
C LYS A 3 3.10 0.54 -11.81
N ALA A 4 1.89 0.13 -12.22
CA ALA A 4 1.58 -1.29 -12.38
C ALA A 4 2.23 -1.86 -13.65
N LEU A 5 2.36 -1.04 -14.70
CA LEU A 5 2.94 -1.41 -15.99
C LEU A 5 4.47 -1.29 -16.03
N SER A 6 5.11 -0.67 -15.03
CA SER A 6 6.58 -0.62 -14.94
C SER A 6 7.21 -1.96 -14.59
N HIS A 7 6.45 -2.85 -13.95
CA HIS A 7 6.95 -4.15 -13.49
C HIS A 7 6.73 -5.25 -14.54
N GLN A 8 5.63 -5.19 -15.29
CA GLN A 8 5.28 -6.19 -16.30
C GLN A 8 4.20 -5.70 -17.26
N LYS A 9 4.08 -6.37 -18.41
CA LYS A 9 2.99 -6.17 -19.36
C LYS A 9 1.70 -6.78 -18.81
N LEU A 10 0.59 -6.04 -18.85
CA LEU A 10 -0.68 -6.45 -18.25
C LEU A 10 -1.82 -6.40 -19.28
N SER A 11 -2.67 -7.42 -19.27
CA SER A 11 -3.96 -7.37 -19.97
C SER A 11 -4.91 -6.37 -19.29
N TYR A 12 -6.02 -6.04 -19.95
CA TYR A 12 -7.05 -5.17 -19.40
C TYR A 12 -7.53 -5.63 -18.01
N THR A 13 -7.75 -6.93 -17.85
CA THR A 13 -8.29 -7.52 -16.62
C THR A 13 -7.26 -7.54 -15.49
N GLU A 14 -6.00 -7.86 -15.80
CA GLU A 14 -4.89 -7.82 -14.86
C GLU A 14 -4.62 -6.38 -14.40
N LEU A 15 -4.64 -5.42 -15.33
CA LEU A 15 -4.42 -4.00 -15.03
C LEU A 15 -5.55 -3.40 -14.19
N ALA A 16 -6.81 -3.72 -14.51
CA ALA A 16 -7.96 -3.28 -13.72
C ALA A 16 -7.92 -3.83 -12.29
N LYS A 17 -7.50 -5.10 -12.13
CA LYS A 17 -7.32 -5.73 -10.81
C LYS A 17 -6.17 -5.08 -10.04
N ALA A 18 -5.05 -4.77 -10.69
CA ALA A 18 -3.87 -4.19 -10.05
C ALA A 18 -4.12 -2.80 -9.43
N ILE A 19 -5.08 -2.04 -9.96
CA ILE A 19 -5.44 -0.71 -9.45
C ILE A 19 -6.64 -0.72 -8.49
N GLY A 20 -7.16 -1.90 -8.12
CA GLY A 20 -8.22 -2.03 -7.11
C GLY A 20 -9.62 -1.61 -7.54
N LEU A 21 -9.91 -1.50 -8.85
CA LEU A 21 -11.25 -1.13 -9.32
C LEU A 21 -12.20 -2.34 -9.35
N LYS A 22 -13.44 -2.14 -8.88
CA LYS A 22 -14.50 -3.16 -8.97
C LYS A 22 -15.14 -3.11 -10.36
N ARG A 23 -15.21 -4.28 -11.01
CA ARG A 23 -15.57 -4.46 -12.44
C ARG A 23 -16.92 -3.87 -12.85
N ASP A 24 -17.80 -3.67 -11.88
CA ASP A 24 -19.24 -3.43 -12.03
C ASP A 24 -19.63 -1.96 -11.82
N LYS A 25 -18.85 -1.19 -11.05
CA LYS A 25 -19.09 0.25 -10.83
C LYS A 25 -18.09 1.17 -11.54
N ASP A 26 -16.88 0.69 -11.80
CA ASP A 26 -15.78 1.55 -12.24
C ASP A 26 -15.26 1.24 -13.65
N ALA A 27 -15.85 0.27 -14.37
CA ALA A 27 -15.39 -0.13 -15.70
C ALA A 27 -15.38 1.01 -16.73
N GLY A 28 -16.40 1.88 -16.70
CA GLY A 28 -16.47 3.05 -17.58
C GLY A 28 -15.36 4.06 -17.31
N LYS A 29 -15.10 4.37 -16.02
CA LYS A 29 -14.01 5.26 -15.61
C LYS A 29 -12.65 4.66 -15.94
N PHE A 30 -12.46 3.37 -15.70
CA PHE A 30 -11.23 2.67 -16.04
C PHE A 30 -10.95 2.76 -17.54
N SER A 31 -11.93 2.41 -18.37
CA SER A 31 -11.81 2.47 -19.83
C SER A 31 -11.48 3.88 -20.30
N TYR A 32 -12.11 4.91 -19.71
CA TYR A 32 -11.83 6.30 -19.99
C TYR A 32 -10.36 6.66 -19.72
N HIS A 33 -9.84 6.34 -18.53
CA HIS A 33 -8.46 6.63 -18.18
C HIS A 33 -7.46 5.83 -19.02
N LEU A 34 -7.74 4.55 -19.27
CA LEU A 34 -6.91 3.69 -20.11
C LEU A 34 -6.80 4.25 -21.54
N LYS A 35 -7.93 4.67 -22.13
CA LYS A 35 -7.97 5.31 -23.44
C LYS A 35 -7.18 6.62 -23.45
N LYS A 36 -7.27 7.43 -22.39
CA LYS A 36 -6.52 8.69 -22.26
C LYS A 36 -5.00 8.44 -22.19
N LEU A 37 -4.57 7.38 -21.50
CA LEU A 37 -3.15 7.00 -21.44
C LEU A 37 -2.63 6.51 -22.80
N LEU A 38 -3.42 5.73 -23.54
CA LEU A 38 -3.09 5.31 -24.91
C LEU A 38 -3.01 6.52 -25.86
N SER A 39 -4.02 7.40 -25.85
CA SER A 39 -4.07 8.55 -26.74
C SER A 39 -2.99 9.60 -26.43
N SER A 40 -2.50 9.64 -25.19
CA SER A 40 -1.37 10.50 -24.79
C SER A 40 0.00 9.84 -25.03
N GLY A 41 0.03 8.61 -25.55
CA GLY A 41 1.26 7.88 -25.84
C GLY A 41 2.08 7.55 -24.60
N LEU A 42 1.46 7.45 -23.43
CA LEU A 42 2.14 7.05 -22.18
C LEU A 42 2.16 5.52 -22.02
N ILE A 43 1.21 4.84 -22.64
CA ILE A 43 1.15 3.38 -22.71
C ILE A 43 0.92 2.95 -24.15
N GLU A 44 1.28 1.72 -24.46
CA GLU A 44 1.10 1.10 -25.77
C GLU A 44 0.57 -0.32 -25.61
N VAL A 45 0.04 -0.86 -26.70
CA VAL A 45 -0.36 -2.27 -26.77
C VAL A 45 0.77 -3.02 -27.45
N ASP A 46 1.34 -3.98 -26.74
CA ASP A 46 2.35 -4.88 -27.29
C ASP A 46 1.74 -5.71 -28.42
N SER A 47 2.31 -5.62 -29.62
CA SER A 47 1.79 -6.26 -30.81
C SER A 47 1.89 -7.79 -30.78
N SER A 48 2.78 -8.35 -29.95
CA SER A 48 2.98 -9.80 -29.84
C SER A 48 2.04 -10.44 -28.82
N SER A 49 1.71 -9.75 -27.72
CA SER A 49 0.94 -10.32 -26.62
C SER A 49 -0.44 -9.69 -26.44
N GLY A 50 -0.76 -8.58 -27.13
CA GLY A 50 -1.98 -7.81 -26.93
C GLY A 50 -2.11 -7.18 -25.53
N LYS A 51 -1.01 -7.13 -24.77
CA LYS A 51 -0.99 -6.61 -23.41
C LYS A 51 -0.56 -5.15 -23.42
N TYR A 52 -1.00 -4.38 -22.44
CA TYR A 52 -0.54 -3.02 -22.24
C TYR A 52 0.88 -3.01 -21.67
N ALA A 53 1.69 -2.07 -22.13
CA ALA A 53 3.04 -1.79 -21.66
C ALA A 53 3.27 -0.27 -21.54
N LEU A 54 4.28 0.13 -20.77
CA LEU A 54 4.75 1.52 -20.82
C LEU A 54 5.43 1.77 -22.16
N SER A 55 5.12 2.90 -22.79
CA SER A 55 5.91 3.41 -23.90
C SER A 55 7.21 4.03 -23.39
N HIS A 56 8.15 4.33 -24.29
CA HIS A 56 9.36 5.09 -23.92
C HIS A 56 9.04 6.45 -23.26
N ARG A 57 7.97 7.11 -23.70
CA ARG A 57 7.49 8.37 -23.11
C ARG A 57 6.89 8.15 -21.73
N GLY A 58 6.14 7.05 -21.57
CA GLY A 58 5.59 6.60 -20.30
C GLY A 58 6.66 6.36 -19.24
N VAL A 59 7.77 5.70 -19.61
CA VAL A 59 8.91 5.47 -18.72
C VAL A 59 9.50 6.79 -18.22
N LYS A 60 9.75 7.75 -19.13
CA LYS A 60 10.28 9.07 -18.74
C LYS A 60 9.34 9.82 -17.80
N VAL A 61 8.04 9.86 -18.12
CA VAL A 61 7.05 10.54 -17.28
C VAL A 61 6.94 9.87 -15.91
N LEU A 62 6.96 8.53 -15.85
CA LEU A 62 6.95 7.82 -14.58
C LEU A 62 8.18 8.18 -13.73
N SER A 63 9.39 8.21 -14.32
CA SER A 63 10.59 8.60 -13.59
C SER A 63 10.55 10.03 -13.04
N LEU A 64 9.92 10.96 -13.75
CA LEU A 64 9.71 12.32 -13.26
C LEU A 64 8.71 12.36 -12.11
N LEU A 65 7.62 11.59 -12.21
CA LEU A 65 6.63 11.46 -11.13
C LEU A 65 7.25 10.83 -9.88
N GLU A 66 8.11 9.82 -10.03
CA GLU A 66 8.84 9.19 -8.92
C GLU A 66 9.80 10.17 -8.24
N ARG A 67 10.55 10.97 -9.02
CA ARG A 67 11.41 12.04 -8.46
C ARG A 67 10.62 13.14 -7.76
N MET A 68 9.47 13.53 -8.30
CA MET A 68 8.57 14.47 -7.64
C MET A 68 7.99 13.88 -6.35
N GLU A 69 7.62 12.60 -6.38
CA GLU A 69 7.19 11.89 -5.17
C GLU A 69 8.32 11.87 -4.14
N GLU A 70 9.56 11.57 -4.51
CA GLU A 70 10.76 11.60 -3.63
C GLU A 70 11.00 12.99 -3.03
N GLU A 71 10.94 14.05 -3.83
CA GLU A 71 11.07 15.44 -3.35
C GLU A 71 9.95 15.85 -2.39
N LEU A 72 8.74 15.31 -2.59
CA LEU A 72 7.60 15.49 -1.68
C LEU A 72 7.62 14.51 -0.50
N SER A 73 8.47 13.48 -0.55
CA SER A 73 8.51 12.36 0.41
C SER A 73 9.21 12.67 1.73
N ASP A 74 9.78 13.87 1.89
CA ASP A 74 10.01 14.43 3.25
C ASP A 74 8.69 14.53 4.07
N LYS A 75 7.52 14.28 3.43
CA LYS A 75 6.20 14.14 4.05
C LYS A 75 5.43 12.87 3.58
N THR A 76 6.09 11.72 3.46
CA THR A 76 5.55 10.43 2.96
C THR A 76 4.08 10.13 3.31
N LEU A 77 3.24 9.97 2.28
CA LEU A 77 1.93 9.31 2.34
C LEU A 77 2.12 7.80 2.15
N MET A 78 2.62 7.13 3.18
CA MET A 78 2.67 5.66 3.21
C MET A 78 1.25 5.10 2.99
N ILE A 79 1.08 4.06 2.17
CA ILE A 79 -0.23 3.50 1.83
C ILE A 79 -0.41 2.08 2.40
N VAL A 80 -1.62 1.79 2.88
CA VAL A 80 -2.00 0.51 3.49
C VAL A 80 -3.14 -0.11 2.73
N ARG A 81 -2.97 -1.38 2.33
CA ARG A 81 -4.04 -2.25 1.85
C ARG A 81 -4.71 -2.95 3.01
N ARG A 82 -6.00 -2.70 3.15
CA ARG A 82 -6.87 -3.43 4.08
C ARG A 82 -7.28 -4.78 3.50
N SER A 83 -7.73 -5.67 4.38
CA SER A 83 -8.19 -7.03 4.01
C SER A 83 -9.39 -7.04 3.05
N ASP A 84 -10.16 -5.96 2.99
CA ASP A 84 -11.26 -5.74 2.04
C ASP A 84 -10.78 -5.22 0.66
N GLN A 85 -9.47 -5.22 0.43
CA GLN A 85 -8.77 -4.72 -0.76
C GLN A 85 -8.87 -3.20 -0.99
N THR A 86 -9.34 -2.44 -0.01
CA THR A 86 -9.26 -0.97 -0.07
C THR A 86 -7.83 -0.49 0.23
N ILE A 87 -7.41 0.58 -0.45
CA ILE A 87 -6.12 1.24 -0.24
C ILE A 87 -6.40 2.57 0.45
N GLU A 88 -5.75 2.81 1.58
CA GLU A 88 -5.88 4.05 2.35
C GLU A 88 -4.50 4.59 2.78
N PRO A 89 -4.40 5.89 3.09
CA PRO A 89 -3.21 6.42 3.75
C PRO A 89 -2.96 5.72 5.08
N PHE A 90 -1.69 5.47 5.38
CA PHE A 90 -1.23 5.01 6.68
C PHE A 90 -1.54 6.08 7.73
N ASP A 91 -2.13 5.61 8.82
CA ASP A 91 -2.40 6.45 9.98
C ASP A 91 -1.98 5.69 11.24
N LYS A 92 -0.91 6.15 11.89
CA LYS A 92 -0.42 5.57 13.14
C LYS A 92 -1.45 5.59 14.26
N ASN A 93 -2.42 6.52 14.24
CA ASN A 93 -3.46 6.58 15.28
C ASN A 93 -4.34 5.33 15.26
N LYS A 94 -4.57 4.74 14.09
CA LYS A 94 -5.29 3.45 13.98
C LYS A 94 -4.55 2.30 14.67
N ILE A 95 -3.22 2.32 14.68
CA ILE A 95 -2.41 1.35 15.44
C ILE A 95 -2.63 1.57 16.94
N ALA A 96 -2.52 2.81 17.41
CA ALA A 96 -2.73 3.14 18.83
C ALA A 96 -4.15 2.77 19.30
N GLU A 97 -5.17 3.07 18.50
CA GLU A 97 -6.56 2.69 18.77
C GLU A 97 -6.75 1.17 18.85
N ALA A 98 -6.17 0.42 17.90
CA ALA A 98 -6.22 -1.04 17.92
C ALA A 98 -5.55 -1.61 19.19
N LEU A 99 -4.39 -1.06 19.58
CA LEU A 99 -3.69 -1.46 20.81
C LEU A 99 -4.49 -1.15 22.09
N MET A 100 -5.16 -0.01 22.14
CA MET A 100 -6.05 0.34 23.26
C MET A 100 -7.28 -0.58 23.32
N LYS A 101 -7.90 -0.85 22.16
CA LYS A 101 -9.14 -1.62 22.08
C LYS A 101 -8.94 -3.12 22.29
N GLU A 102 -7.95 -3.70 21.61
CA GLU A 102 -7.75 -5.15 21.59
C GLU A 102 -6.85 -5.63 22.73
N ALA A 103 -5.75 -4.92 22.97
CA ALA A 103 -4.77 -5.32 23.99
C ALA A 103 -4.98 -4.63 25.34
N LYS A 104 -5.87 -3.64 25.42
CA LYS A 104 -6.09 -2.82 26.62
C LYS A 104 -4.81 -2.13 27.09
N LEU A 105 -3.99 -1.64 26.14
CA LEU A 105 -2.82 -0.83 26.49
C LEU A 105 -3.25 0.54 27.05
N PRO A 106 -2.48 1.09 28.00
CA PRO A 106 -2.62 2.50 28.38
C PRO A 106 -2.41 3.42 27.17
N PRO A 107 -3.18 4.53 27.04
CA PRO A 107 -3.10 5.42 25.88
C PRO A 107 -1.70 5.95 25.58
N LYS A 108 -0.92 6.27 26.63
CA LYS A 108 0.46 6.76 26.50
C LYS A 108 1.36 5.73 25.81
N LEU A 109 1.29 4.49 26.26
CA LEU A 109 2.11 3.39 25.75
C LEU A 109 1.66 2.96 24.33
N ALA A 110 0.35 2.98 24.06
CA ALA A 110 -0.18 2.70 22.73
C ALA A 110 0.31 3.72 21.69
N LYS A 111 0.32 5.02 22.03
CA LYS A 111 0.83 6.09 21.17
C LYS A 111 2.34 5.97 20.94
N GLU A 112 3.10 5.62 21.98
CA GLU A 112 4.54 5.39 21.89
C GLU A 112 4.88 4.25 20.93
N ILE A 113 4.22 3.09 21.08
CA ILE A 113 4.43 1.95 20.18
C ILE A 113 4.03 2.28 18.74
N ALA A 114 2.94 3.03 18.55
CA ALA A 114 2.52 3.47 17.22
C ALA A 114 3.56 4.39 16.55
N LEU A 115 4.21 5.26 17.32
CA LEU A 115 5.32 6.11 16.82
C LEU A 115 6.55 5.28 16.46
N ILE A 116 6.90 4.28 17.27
CA ILE A 116 8.03 3.37 16.97
C ILE A 116 7.73 2.57 15.70
N ALA A 117 6.50 2.07 15.55
CA ALA A 117 6.07 1.33 14.37
C ALA A 117 6.14 2.21 13.11
N GLU A 118 5.62 3.44 13.17
CA GLU A 118 5.72 4.41 12.06
C GLU A 118 7.17 4.66 11.64
N LYS A 119 8.07 4.93 12.60
CA LYS A 119 9.50 5.13 12.30
C LYS A 119 10.12 3.90 11.63
N LYS A 120 9.93 2.70 12.20
CA LYS A 120 10.45 1.45 11.60
C LYS A 120 9.91 1.25 10.18
N LEU A 121 8.63 1.54 9.93
CA LEU A 121 8.03 1.40 8.59
C LEU A 121 8.61 2.40 7.59
N LEU A 122 8.88 3.63 8.00
CA LEU A 122 9.55 4.64 7.17
C LEU A 122 10.99 4.25 6.85
N ASP A 123 11.74 3.78 7.86
CA ASP A 123 13.13 3.36 7.69
C ASP A 123 13.27 2.15 6.74
N LEU A 124 12.29 1.23 6.78
CA LEU A 124 12.25 0.06 5.90
C LEU A 124 11.89 0.40 4.45
N LYS A 125 11.49 1.66 4.14
CA LYS A 125 11.07 2.12 2.80
C LYS A 125 10.05 1.19 2.13
N ILE A 126 9.08 0.70 2.91
CA ILE A 126 8.06 -0.21 2.37
C ILE A 126 6.95 0.61 1.71
N ASP A 127 6.92 0.60 0.38
CA ASP A 127 5.92 1.33 -0.42
C ASP A 127 4.51 0.75 -0.32
N TYR A 128 4.37 -0.48 0.17
CA TYR A 128 3.12 -1.22 0.17
C TYR A 128 2.93 -2.07 1.42
N LEU A 129 2.06 -1.61 2.31
CA LEU A 129 1.78 -2.32 3.56
C LEU A 129 0.44 -3.03 3.52
N THR A 130 0.37 -4.16 4.21
CA THR A 130 -0.91 -4.84 4.49
C THR A 130 -1.17 -4.78 5.99
N ALA A 131 -2.45 -4.79 6.39
CA ALA A 131 -2.80 -4.81 7.81
C ALA A 131 -2.14 -5.96 8.61
N PRO A 132 -1.98 -7.20 8.07
CA PRO A 132 -1.20 -8.25 8.72
C PRO A 132 0.26 -7.88 8.95
N LEU A 133 0.96 -7.32 7.96
CA LEU A 133 2.37 -6.94 8.08
C LEU A 133 2.59 -5.88 9.15
N ILE A 134 1.71 -4.87 9.21
CA ILE A 134 1.73 -3.86 10.28
C ILE A 134 1.55 -4.53 11.64
N ARG A 135 0.64 -5.51 11.74
CA ARG A 135 0.41 -6.25 12.99
C ARG A 135 1.62 -7.09 13.41
N GLU A 136 2.30 -7.75 12.48
CA GLU A 136 3.53 -8.49 12.76
C GLU A 136 4.62 -7.59 13.31
N LEU A 137 4.83 -6.42 12.68
CA LEU A 137 5.78 -5.43 13.17
C LEU A 137 5.43 -4.94 14.57
N VAL A 138 4.16 -4.61 14.83
CA VAL A 138 3.71 -4.16 16.15
C VAL A 138 3.90 -5.27 17.20
N ASN A 139 3.65 -6.53 16.86
CA ASN A 139 3.92 -7.66 17.75
C ASN A 139 5.41 -7.81 18.05
N SER A 140 6.30 -7.59 17.08
CA SER A 140 7.75 -7.57 17.30
C SER A 140 8.14 -6.46 18.28
N ILE A 141 7.60 -5.25 18.11
CA ILE A 141 7.90 -4.12 19.00
C ILE A 141 7.44 -4.41 20.43
N LEU A 142 6.27 -5.04 20.60
CA LEU A 142 5.80 -5.46 21.92
C LEU A 142 6.72 -6.49 22.59
N LEU A 143 7.30 -7.42 21.81
CA LEU A 143 8.29 -8.37 22.33
C LEU A 143 9.59 -7.66 22.71
N ASP A 144 10.11 -6.79 21.85
CA ASP A 144 11.33 -6.01 22.10
C ASP A 144 11.23 -5.18 23.39
N MET A 145 10.01 -4.73 23.72
CA MET A 145 9.72 -3.95 24.94
C MET A 145 9.36 -4.81 26.18
N GLY A 146 9.39 -6.15 26.08
CA GLY A 146 9.00 -7.05 27.18
C GLY A 146 7.51 -7.02 27.53
N LEU A 147 6.66 -6.58 26.60
CA LEU A 147 5.22 -6.38 26.76
C LEU A 147 4.40 -7.61 26.33
N GLU A 148 4.90 -8.81 26.62
CA GLU A 148 4.32 -10.11 26.21
C GLU A 148 2.85 -10.26 26.62
N LYS A 149 2.50 -9.82 27.83
CA LYS A 149 1.12 -9.83 28.36
C LYS A 149 0.10 -9.11 27.48
N TYR A 150 0.55 -8.11 26.73
CA TYR A 150 -0.29 -7.37 25.80
C TYR A 150 -0.30 -8.00 24.41
N ARG A 151 0.83 -8.55 23.95
CA ARG A 151 0.91 -9.33 22.71
C ARG A 151 -0.08 -10.50 22.71
N HIS A 152 -0.18 -11.25 23.82
CA HIS A 152 -1.11 -12.38 23.93
C HIS A 152 -2.58 -12.01 23.71
N LYS A 153 -2.94 -10.74 23.91
CA LYS A 153 -4.30 -10.23 23.67
C LYS A 153 -4.54 -9.82 22.22
N LEU A 154 -3.48 -9.60 21.43
CA LEU A 154 -3.54 -9.23 20.00
C LEU A 154 -3.56 -10.43 19.06
N THR A 155 -3.06 -11.58 19.53
CA THR A 155 -3.14 -12.82 18.79
C THR A 155 -4.59 -13.30 18.75
N ARG A 156 -5.17 -13.39 17.54
CA ARG A 156 -6.30 -14.30 17.34
C ARG A 156 -5.79 -15.67 17.72
N ILE A 157 -6.34 -16.26 18.79
CA ILE A 157 -6.05 -17.65 19.15
C ILE A 157 -6.56 -18.50 17.99
N GLY A 158 -5.64 -18.86 17.11
CA GLY A 158 -5.74 -19.92 16.13
C GLY A 158 -4.35 -20.54 16.13
N MET A 159 -4.23 -21.74 16.67
CA MET A 159 -3.03 -22.56 16.58
C MET A 159 -2.60 -22.73 15.11
N PRO A 160 -1.31 -23.01 14.84
CA PRO A 160 -0.82 -23.36 13.51
C PRO A 160 -1.58 -24.54 12.89
#